data_AF-A0A368GJH1-F1
#
_entry.id   AF-A0A368GJH1-F1
#
_cell.length_a   1.000
_cell.length_b   1.000
_cell.length_c   1.000
_cell.angle_alpha   90.00
_cell.angle_beta   90.00
_cell.angle_gamma   90.00
#
_symmetry.space_group_name_H-M   'P 1'
#
loop_
_entity.id
_entity.type
_entity.pdbx_description
1 polymer ?
#
loop_
_entity_poly.entity_id
_entity_poly.type
_entity_poly.pdbx_seq_one_letter_code
_entity_poly.pdbx_strand_id
1 'polypeptide(L)' 'MVVPKESSWFGFYKEGDLDTILPMNETRLYQEDRIGLRKLDETGRLHFLAVEGDHLKIDKETFIREVIEKFLK' A
#
# COMPACT_ATOMS: atom_id res chain seq x y z
N MET A 1 15.38 3.15 1.63
CA MET A 1 15.01 2.40 0.42
C MET A 1 14.20 1.19 0.83
N VAL A 2 13.09 0.92 0.15
CA VAL A 2 12.20 -0.23 0.38
C VAL A 2 12.16 -1.05 -0.90
N VAL A 3 12.35 -2.36 -0.80
CA VAL A 3 12.40 -3.27 -1.95
C VAL A 3 11.54 -4.51 -1.65
N PRO A 4 10.51 -4.80 -2.47
CA PRO A 4 9.99 -3.97 -3.55
C PRO A 4 9.21 -2.78 -2.98
N LYS A 5 9.12 -1.65 -3.71
CA LYS A 5 8.39 -0.47 -3.21
C LYS A 5 6.91 -0.76 -2.98
N GLU A 6 6.35 -1.67 -3.77
CA GLU A 6 4.97 -2.17 -3.73
C GLU A 6 4.63 -2.86 -2.40
N SER A 7 5.65 -3.27 -1.61
CA SER A 7 5.45 -3.79 -0.25
C SER A 7 4.81 -2.76 0.69
N SER A 8 4.95 -1.47 0.41
CA SER A 8 4.26 -0.41 1.16
C SER A 8 2.75 -0.44 0.94
N TRP A 9 2.28 -1.09 -0.12
CA TRP A 9 0.87 -1.24 -0.51
C TRP A 9 0.45 -2.71 -0.54
N PHE A 10 1.05 -3.57 0.31
CA PHE A 10 0.73 -5.00 0.40
C PHE A 10 0.96 -5.83 -0.90
N GLY A 11 1.63 -5.27 -1.90
CA GLY A 11 2.17 -6.04 -3.02
C GLY A 11 3.50 -6.71 -2.65
N PHE A 12 3.89 -7.76 -3.35
CA PHE A 12 5.19 -8.40 -3.11
C PHE A 12 5.65 -9.20 -4.33
N TYR A 13 6.87 -9.72 -4.28
CA TYR A 13 7.33 -10.68 -5.27
C TYR A 13 6.43 -11.93 -5.32
N LYS A 14 6.26 -12.47 -6.52
CA LYS A 14 5.65 -13.80 -6.69
C LYS A 14 6.50 -14.86 -5.99
N GLU A 15 5.85 -15.86 -5.41
CA GLU A 15 6.54 -16.94 -4.69
C GLU A 15 7.55 -17.67 -5.60
N GLY A 16 8.82 -17.71 -5.17
CA GLY A 16 9.91 -18.34 -5.93
C GLY A 16 10.48 -17.49 -7.08
N ASP A 17 10.13 -16.22 -7.19
CA ASP A 17 10.51 -15.30 -8.27
C ASP A 17 10.94 -13.94 -7.68
N LEU A 18 11.93 -13.26 -8.26
CA LEU A 18 12.40 -11.94 -7.85
C LEU A 18 12.21 -10.85 -8.91
N ASP A 19 11.64 -11.21 -10.07
CA ASP A 19 11.41 -10.29 -11.19
C ASP A 19 9.93 -9.93 -11.32
N THR A 20 9.02 -10.82 -10.90
CA THR A 20 7.58 -10.58 -10.96
C THR A 20 7.04 -9.98 -9.66
N ILE A 21 6.47 -8.78 -9.73
CA ILE A 21 5.72 -8.16 -8.64
C ILE A 21 4.23 -8.46 -8.79
N LEU A 22 3.63 -8.98 -7.74
CA LEU A 22 2.17 -9.10 -7.59
C LEU A 22 1.63 -7.87 -6.85
N PRO A 23 0.63 -7.17 -7.41
CA PRO A 23 -0.13 -6.17 -6.65
C PRO A 23 -0.92 -6.85 -5.51
N MET A 24 -1.34 -6.06 -4.52
CA MET A 24 -2.07 -6.55 -3.33
C MET A 24 -3.19 -7.55 -3.67
N ASN A 25 -4.03 -7.20 -4.64
CA ASN A 25 -5.23 -7.97 -5.03
C ASN A 25 -4.92 -9.32 -5.70
N GLU A 26 -3.70 -9.53 -6.19
CA GLU A 26 -3.24 -10.79 -6.77
C GLU A 26 -2.53 -11.70 -5.76
N THR A 27 -2.25 -11.20 -4.55
CA THR A 27 -1.61 -12.00 -3.51
C THR A 27 -2.56 -13.03 -2.90
N ARG A 28 -2.00 -14.16 -2.42
CA ARG A 28 -2.75 -15.14 -1.62
C ARG A 28 -3.35 -14.54 -0.35
N LEU A 29 -2.66 -13.56 0.25
CA LEU A 29 -3.14 -12.84 1.45
C LEU A 29 -4.50 -12.19 1.20
N TYR A 30 -4.67 -11.54 0.03
CA TYR A 30 -5.91 -10.90 -0.39
C TYR A 30 -6.93 -11.91 -0.92
N GLN A 31 -6.53 -12.83 -1.80
CA GLN A 31 -7.45 -13.80 -2.43
C GLN A 31 -8.08 -14.76 -1.42
N GLU A 32 -7.36 -15.12 -0.36
CA GLU A 32 -7.89 -15.95 0.72
C GLU A 32 -8.45 -15.11 1.90
N ASP A 33 -8.41 -13.77 1.80
CA ASP A 33 -8.87 -12.80 2.80
C ASP A 33 -8.40 -13.08 4.24
N ARG A 34 -7.15 -13.55 4.39
CA ARG A 34 -6.64 -14.13 5.65
C ARG A 34 -6.64 -13.15 6.83
N ILE A 35 -6.60 -11.85 6.54
CA ILE A 35 -6.59 -10.77 7.53
C ILE A 35 -7.74 -9.77 7.33
N GLY A 36 -8.73 -10.10 6.48
CA GLY A 36 -9.81 -9.18 6.13
C GLY A 36 -9.41 -8.07 5.14
N LEU A 37 -8.26 -8.18 4.47
CA LEU A 37 -7.75 -7.16 3.55
C LEU A 37 -8.68 -6.95 2.34
N ARG A 38 -9.21 -8.04 1.76
CA ARG A 38 -10.21 -7.93 0.69
C ARG A 38 -11.49 -7.33 1.21
N LYS A 39 -11.92 -7.73 2.42
CA LYS A 39 -13.11 -7.14 3.03
C LYS A 39 -12.95 -5.64 3.26
N LEU A 40 -11.76 -5.14 3.62
CA LEU A 40 -11.49 -3.71 3.74
C LEU A 40 -11.56 -3.00 2.37
N ASP A 41 -10.97 -3.61 1.34
CA ASP A 41 -10.95 -3.06 -0.03
C ASP A 41 -12.38 -2.93 -0.61
N GLU A 42 -13.14 -4.04 -0.61
CA GLU A 42 -14.51 -4.10 -1.12
C GLU A 42 -15.50 -3.18 -0.38
N THR A 43 -15.17 -2.79 0.85
CA THR A 43 -15.99 -1.85 1.64
C THR A 43 -15.45 -0.42 1.63
N GLY A 44 -14.45 -0.13 0.79
CA GLY A 44 -13.90 1.21 0.61
C GLY A 44 -13.13 1.74 1.83
N ARG A 45 -12.58 0.86 2.67
CA ARG A 45 -11.84 1.23 3.89
C ARG A 45 -10.32 1.26 3.69
N LEU A 46 -9.83 0.88 2.51
CA LEU A 46 -8.41 1.02 2.15
C LEU A 46 -8.19 2.35 1.43
N HIS A 47 -7.13 3.05 1.80
CA HIS A 47 -6.71 4.30 1.18
C HIS A 47 -5.25 4.18 0.75
N PHE A 48 -5.00 4.27 -0.55
CA PHE A 48 -3.66 4.23 -1.14
C PHE A 48 -3.21 5.64 -1.50
N LEU A 49 -2.18 6.13 -0.81
CA LEU A 49 -1.57 7.44 -1.05
C LEU A 49 -0.15 7.25 -1.59
N ALA A 50 0.21 8.05 -2.58
CA ALA A 50 1.56 8.12 -3.13
C ALA A 50 2.07 9.56 -3.08
N VAL A 51 3.35 9.71 -2.77
CA VAL A 51 4.06 10.99 -2.80
C VAL A 51 5.39 10.75 -3.50
N GLU A 52 5.80 11.69 -4.35
CA GLU A 52 7.12 11.64 -4.98
C GLU A 52 8.20 11.95 -3.94
N GLY A 53 9.21 11.08 -3.84
CA GLY A 53 10.30 11.25 -2.89
C GLY A 53 11.02 9.94 -2.60
N ASP A 54 12.17 10.07 -1.93
CA ASP A 54 12.85 8.91 -1.35
C ASP A 54 12.15 8.49 -0.05
N HIS A 55 12.56 7.36 0.52
CA HIS A 55 11.97 6.78 1.72
C HIS A 55 11.83 7.80 2.86
N LEU A 56 10.58 8.04 3.28
CA LEU A 56 10.17 8.98 4.33
C LEU A 56 10.44 10.47 4.04
N LYS A 57 10.82 10.82 2.81
CA LYS A 57 10.92 12.22 2.38
C LYS A 57 9.56 12.68 1.86
N ILE A 58 8.77 13.25 2.77
CA ILE A 58 7.44 13.79 2.47
C ILE A 58 7.48 15.28 2.81
N ASP A 59 7.06 16.12 1.86
CA ASP A 59 6.96 17.56 2.12
C ASP A 59 5.85 17.84 3.16
N LYS A 60 6.02 18.89 3.96
CA LYS A 60 5.15 19.16 5.11
C LYS A 60 3.73 19.49 4.67
N GLU A 61 3.60 20.28 3.61
CA GLU A 61 2.33 20.76 3.07
C GLU A 61 1.48 19.60 2.53
N THR A 62 2.08 18.66 1.81
CA THR A 62 1.51 17.42 1.31
C THR A 62 1.15 16.50 2.46
N PHE A 63 2.00 16.35 3.49
CA PHE A 63 1.63 15.53 4.64
C PHE A 63 0.39 16.08 5.38
N ILE A 64 0.33 17.40 5.56
CA ILE A 64 -0.85 18.04 6.16
C ILE A 64 -2.08 17.77 5.29
N ARG A 65 -2.02 18.13 4.00
CA ARG A 65 -3.15 18.01 3.06
C ARG A 65 -3.64 16.57 2.85
N GLU A 66 -2.72 15.62 2.68
CA GLU A 66 -3.05 14.24 2.30
C GLU A 66 -3.34 13.34 3.50
N VAL A 67 -2.77 13.62 4.68
CA VAL A 67 -2.92 12.76 5.86
C VAL A 67 -3.71 13.44 6.97
N ILE A 68 -3.23 14.58 7.48
CA ILE A 68 -3.84 15.22 8.66
C ILE A 68 -5.28 15.64 8.37
N GLU A 69 -5.50 16.33 7.25
CA GLU A 69 -6.83 16.87 6.92
C GLU A 69 -7.86 15.81 6.55
N LYS A 70 -7.42 14.67 6.01
CA LYS A 70 -8.32 13.62 5.53
C LYS A 70 -8.66 12.57 6.59
N PHE A 71 -7.75 12.32 7.54
CA PHE A 71 -7.87 11.17 8.44
C PHE A 71 -7.79 11.50 9.94
N LEU A 72 -7.36 12.71 10.33
CA LEU A 72 -7.11 13.06 11.74
C LEU A 72 -7.79 14.36 12.21
N LYS A 73 -8.57 15.01 11.34
CA LYS A 73 -9.48 16.11 11.70
C LYS A 73 -10.89 15.58 11.85
#